data_AF-A0A369RML3-F1
#
_entry.id   AF-A0A369RML3-F1
#
_cell.length_a   1.000
_cell.length_b   1.000
_cell.length_c   1.000
_cell.angle_alpha   90.00
_cell.angle_beta   90.00
_cell.angle_gamma   90.00
#
_symmetry.space_group_name_H-M   'P 1'
#
loop_
_entity.id
_entity.type
_entity.pdbx_description
1 polymer ?
#
loop_
_entity_poly.entity_id
_entity_poly.type
_entity_poly.pdbx_seq_one_letter_code
_entity_poly.pdbx_strand_id
1 'polypeptide(L)' 'MLSAIPMATVCEPYIRRKAIRHLEKGRVVIFAAGTGNPFFTTDTAAALRAVEMNCDVILKGTQVSGVYSADPKKK' A
#
# COMPACT_ATOMS: atom_id res chain seq x y z
N MET A 1 -9.27 -2.88 -7.30
CA MET A 1 -8.05 -2.03 -7.34
C MET A 1 -8.47 -0.60 -7.05
N LEU A 2 -7.78 0.09 -6.15
CA LEU A 2 -8.04 1.46 -5.73
C LEU A 2 -6.82 2.33 -6.04
N SER A 3 -6.99 3.45 -6.73
CA SER A 3 -5.88 4.35 -7.07
C SER A 3 -5.94 5.66 -6.28
N ALA A 4 -4.79 6.12 -5.82
CA ALA A 4 -4.65 7.45 -5.23
C ALA A 4 -4.82 8.59 -6.25
N ILE A 5 -4.58 8.32 -7.54
CA ILE A 5 -4.79 9.26 -8.65
C ILE A 5 -6.08 8.85 -9.40
N PRO A 6 -6.99 9.80 -9.71
CA PRO A 6 -8.22 9.48 -10.42
C PRO A 6 -7.94 8.92 -11.83
N MET A 7 -8.38 7.68 -12.09
CA MET A 7 -8.23 7.00 -13.38
C MET A 7 -9.52 6.26 -13.72
N ALA A 8 -10.58 7.00 -14.06
CA ALA A 8 -11.95 6.49 -14.15
C ALA A 8 -12.12 5.26 -15.07
N THR A 9 -11.30 5.13 -16.11
CA THR A 9 -11.34 4.02 -17.07
C THR A 9 -10.58 2.77 -16.61
N VAL A 10 -9.72 2.87 -15.59
CA VAL A 10 -8.79 1.79 -15.19
C VAL A 10 -9.12 1.25 -13.81
N CYS A 11 -9.43 2.12 -12.85
CA CYS A 11 -9.68 1.71 -11.48
C CYS A 11 -10.49 2.76 -10.71
N GLU A 12 -11.08 2.32 -9.60
CA GLU A 12 -11.84 3.22 -8.74
C GLU A 12 -10.88 4.14 -7.95
N PRO A 13 -11.25 5.41 -7.71
CA PRO A 13 -10.47 6.28 -6.84
C PRO A 13 -10.50 5.74 -5.40
N TYR A 14 -9.38 5.91 -4.68
CA TYR A 14 -9.28 5.52 -3.29
C TYR A 14 -10.28 6.32 -2.44
N ILE A 15 -11.21 5.60 -1.81
CA ILE A 15 -12.14 6.12 -0.82
C ILE A 15 -12.08 5.18 0.38
N ARG A 16 -11.59 5.69 1.52
CA ARG A 16 -11.41 4.91 2.76
C ARG A 16 -12.63 4.05 3.12
N ARG A 17 -13.83 4.63 3.10
CA ARG A 17 -15.07 3.91 3.43
C ARG A 17 -15.39 2.76 2.47
N LYS A 18 -15.06 2.90 1.18
CA LYS A 18 -15.21 1.80 0.20
C LYS A 18 -14.20 0.71 0.49
N ALA A 19 -12.93 1.07 0.71
CA ALA A 19 -11.86 0.13 1.02
C ALA A 19 -12.22 -0.73 2.26
N ILE A 20 -12.72 -0.11 3.33
CA ILE A 20 -13.13 -0.82 4.55
C ILE A 20 -14.25 -1.81 4.23
N ARG A 21 -15.28 -1.38 3.50
CA ARG A 21 -16.38 -2.27 3.07
C ARG A 21 -15.91 -3.44 2.20
N HIS A 22 -14.86 -3.26 1.40
CA HIS A 22 -14.28 -4.36 0.62
C HIS A 22 -13.58 -5.36 1.54
N LEU A 23 -12.83 -4.90 2.55
CA LEU A 23 -12.21 -5.76 3.55
C LEU A 23 -13.24 -6.50 4.42
N GLU A 24 -14.30 -5.82 4.88
CA GLU A 24 -15.41 -6.43 5.65
C GLU A 24 -16.12 -7.56 4.87
N LYS A 25 -16.11 -7.49 3.53
CA LYS A 25 -16.65 -8.53 2.65
C LYS A 25 -15.64 -9.64 2.32
N GLY A 26 -14.46 -9.63 2.94
CA GLY A 26 -13.38 -10.59 2.67
C GLY A 26 -12.74 -10.44 1.30
N ARG A 27 -12.84 -9.26 0.66
CA ARG A 27 -12.24 -9.02 -0.66
C ARG A 27 -10.84 -8.45 -0.53
N VAL A 28 -9.95 -8.88 -1.42
CA VAL A 28 -8.60 -8.32 -1.53
C VAL A 28 -8.68 -6.90 -2.09
N VAL A 29 -8.04 -5.95 -1.40
CA VAL A 29 -7.93 -4.55 -1.81
C VAL A 29 -6.49 -4.27 -2.23
N ILE A 30 -6.31 -3.85 -3.48
CA ILE A 30 -5.00 -3.46 -4.03
C ILE A 30 -4.96 -1.93 -4.12
N PHE A 31 -4.02 -1.31 -3.40
CA PHE A 31 -3.76 0.13 -3.48
C PHE A 31 -2.70 0.42 -4.55
N ALA A 32 -3.03 1.32 -5.47
CA ALA A 32 -2.18 1.74 -6.58
C ALA A 32 -1.90 3.24 -6.52
N ALA A 33 -0.85 3.68 -7.21
CA ALA A 33 -0.35 5.07 -7.23
C ALA A 33 0.15 5.61 -5.87
N GLY A 34 0.42 4.74 -4.89
CA GLY A 34 1.01 5.12 -3.60
C GLY A 34 0.16 6.14 -2.84
N THR A 35 0.78 7.27 -2.46
CA THR A 35 0.09 8.40 -1.83
C THR A 35 -0.54 9.35 -2.86
N GLY A 36 -0.26 9.19 -4.15
CA GLY A 36 -0.67 10.11 -5.22
C GLY A 36 0.21 11.36 -5.35
N ASN A 37 1.20 11.53 -4.46
CA ASN A 37 2.10 12.69 -4.44
C ASN A 37 3.51 12.31 -4.94
N PRO A 38 4.16 13.16 -5.74
CA PRO A 38 5.56 12.95 -6.12
C PRO A 38 6.48 13.00 -4.89
N PHE A 39 7.65 12.37 -4.99
CA PHE A 39 8.68 12.25 -3.92
C PHE A 39 8.32 11.34 -2.73
N PHE A 40 7.15 10.70 -2.73
CA PHE A 40 6.80 9.68 -1.73
C PHE A 40 7.12 8.27 -2.24
N THR A 41 7.69 7.45 -1.36
CA THR A 41 7.97 6.05 -1.65
C THR A 41 6.76 5.16 -1.34
N THR A 42 6.74 3.97 -1.92
CA THR A 42 5.67 2.99 -1.70
C THR A 42 5.61 2.52 -0.24
N ASP A 43 6.73 2.54 0.49
CA ASP A 43 6.76 2.22 1.93
C ASP A 43 5.96 3.23 2.75
N THR A 44 6.10 4.54 2.48
CA THR A 44 5.31 5.58 3.14
C THR A 44 3.84 5.45 2.79
N ALA A 45 3.51 5.09 1.55
CA ALA A 45 2.14 4.83 1.15
C ALA A 45 1.56 3.61 1.88
N ALA A 46 2.32 2.53 2.02
CA ALA A 46 1.91 1.34 2.76
C ALA A 46 1.64 1.66 4.23
N ALA A 47 2.53 2.43 4.88
CA ALA A 47 2.34 2.89 6.25
C ALA A 47 1.08 3.75 6.42
N LEU A 48 0.88 4.75 5.55
CA LEU A 48 -0.30 5.60 5.57
C LEU A 48 -1.59 4.79 5.40
N ARG A 49 -1.64 3.90 4.40
CA ARG A 49 -2.82 3.06 4.15
C ARG A 49 -3.08 2.09 5.29
N ALA A 50 -2.05 1.51 5.90
CA ALA A 50 -2.22 0.62 7.05
C ALA A 50 -2.85 1.35 8.24
N VAL A 51 -2.39 2.59 8.53
CA VAL A 51 -2.98 3.42 9.59
C VAL A 51 -4.42 3.80 9.26
N GLU A 52 -4.70 4.25 8.04
CA GLU A 52 -6.06 4.61 7.62
C GLU A 52 -7.03 3.41 7.71
N MET A 53 -6.55 2.21 7.39
CA MET A 53 -7.31 0.97 7.35
C MET A 53 -7.31 0.22 8.69
N ASN A 54 -6.65 0.75 9.73
CA ASN A 54 -6.48 0.11 11.04
C ASN A 54 -5.95 -1.34 10.93
N CYS A 55 -4.92 -1.55 10.12
CA CYS A 55 -4.29 -2.87 9.99
C CYS A 55 -3.46 -3.20 11.23
N ASP A 56 -3.50 -4.46 11.67
CA ASP A 56 -2.72 -4.93 12.83
C ASP A 56 -1.22 -5.02 12.52
N VAL A 57 -0.85 -5.35 11.27
CA VAL A 57 0.55 -5.52 10.86
C VAL A 57 0.77 -5.10 9.41
N ILE A 58 1.97 -4.63 9.10
CA ILE A 58 2.45 -4.34 7.75
C ILE A 58 3.51 -5.37 7.38
N LEU A 59 3.26 -6.15 6.33
CA LEU A 59 4.21 -7.12 5.82
C LEU A 59 4.91 -6.54 4.58
N LYS A 60 6.19 -6.17 4.73
CA LYS A 60 7.00 -5.68 3.62
C LYS A 60 7.76 -6.83 2.96
N GLY A 61 7.32 -7.27 1.79
CA GLY A 61 8.04 -8.26 0.99
C GLY A 61 9.36 -7.69 0.46
N THR A 62 10.48 -8.24 0.89
CA THR A 62 11.82 -7.84 0.41
C THR A 62 12.54 -9.05 -0.17
N GLN A 63 13.55 -8.82 -1.02
CA GLN A 63 14.38 -9.89 -1.61
C GLN A 63 15.45 -10.44 -0.65
N VAL A 64 15.41 -10.04 0.62
CA VAL A 64 16.32 -10.44 1.68
C VAL A 64 15.47 -10.96 2.84
N SER A 65 15.97 -11.93 3.59
CA SER A 65 15.16 -12.63 4.62
C SER A 65 14.90 -11.80 5.89
N GLY A 66 15.33 -10.53 5.94
CA GLY A 66 15.18 -9.69 7.13
C GLY A 66 15.84 -8.33 6.99
N VAL A 67 15.93 -7.61 8.11
CA VAL A 67 16.62 -6.33 8.21
C VAL A 67 18.09 -6.59 8.52
N TYR A 68 18.98 -6.14 7.64
CA TYR A 68 20.43 -6.24 7.81
C TYR A 68 21.02 -4.85 8.03
N SER A 69 22.16 -4.77 8.71
CA SER A 69 22.86 -3.49 8.96
C SER A 69 23.41 -2.84 7.69
N ALA A 70 23.70 -3.64 6.67
CA ALA A 70 24.16 -3.21 5.35
C ALA A 70 23.49 -4.07 4.27
N ASP A 71 23.51 -3.59 3.03
CA ASP A 71 22.98 -4.32 1.88
C ASP A 71 23.75 -5.66 1.73
N PRO A 72 23.11 -6.81 1.97
CA PRO A 72 23.79 -8.10 1.95
C PRO A 72 24.25 -8.52 0.55
N LYS A 73 23.84 -7.80 -0.50
CA LYS A 73 24.27 -8.05 -1.88
C LYS A 73 25.45 -7.19 -2.32
N LYS A 74 25.89 -6.21 -1.53
CA LYS A 74 27.09 -5.42 -1.82
C LYS A 74 28.29 -6.02 -1.08
N LYS A 75 29.25 -6.53 -1.86
CA LYS A 75 30.62 -6.82 -1.40
C LYS A 75 31.37 -5.51 -1.15
#